data_AF-A0A059BHZ3-F1
#
_entry.id   AF-A0A059BHZ3-F1
#
_cell.length_a   1.000
_cell.length_b   1.000
_cell.length_c   1.000
_cell.angle_alpha   90.00
_cell.angle_beta   90.00
_cell.angle_gamma   90.00
#
_symmetry.space_group_name_H-M   'P 1'
#
loop_
_entity.id
_entity.type
_entity.pdbx_description
1 polymer ?
#
loop_
_entity_poly.entity_id
_entity_poly.type
_entity_poly.pdbx_seq_one_letter_code
_entity_poly.pdbx_strand_id
1 'polypeptide(L)' 'MGDSSSASYIHMVHHLIEKCLIFRMSKEECMDALSKHANIKPVITSTVWNELEKENKEFFEEYA' A
#
# COMPACT_ATOMS: atom_id res chain seq x y z
N MET A 1 2.01 -20.92 -18.80
CA MET A 1 1.25 -20.00 -17.93
C MET A 1 2.24 -19.45 -16.90
N GLY A 2 3.09 -18.54 -17.36
CA GLY A 2 4.14 -17.94 -16.53
C GLY A 2 3.69 -16.58 -16.02
N ASP A 3 4.15 -16.25 -14.81
CA ASP A 3 4.34 -14.88 -14.31
C ASP A 3 3.16 -14.16 -13.64
N SER A 4 2.21 -14.88 -13.05
CA SER A 4 1.05 -14.26 -12.36
C SER A 4 1.18 -14.05 -10.85
N SER A 5 2.35 -14.29 -10.22
CA SER A 5 2.46 -14.21 -8.75
C SER A 5 2.87 -12.82 -8.23
N SER A 6 3.87 -12.20 -8.85
CA SER A 6 4.47 -10.96 -8.35
C SER A 6 3.60 -9.73 -8.64
N ALA A 7 3.12 -9.58 -9.87
CA ALA A 7 2.28 -8.45 -10.27
C ALA A 7 0.94 -8.45 -9.52
N SER A 8 0.30 -9.62 -9.40
CA SER A 8 -0.95 -9.77 -8.64
C SER A 8 -0.76 -9.45 -7.15
N TYR A 9 0.39 -9.82 -6.56
CA TYR A 9 0.70 -9.47 -5.17
C TYR A 9 0.88 -7.97 -4.98
N ILE A 10 1.62 -7.30 -5.87
CA ILE A 10 1.81 -5.84 -5.81
C ILE A 10 0.49 -5.10 -6.02
N HIS A 11 -0.36 -5.53 -6.95
CA HIS A 11 -1.70 -4.96 -7.13
C HIS A 11 -2.58 -5.13 -5.90
N MET A 12 -2.51 -6.29 -5.22
CA MET A 12 -3.22 -6.49 -3.97
C MET A 12 -2.72 -5.53 -2.87
N VAL A 13 -1.41 -5.35 -2.72
CA VAL A 13 -0.84 -4.40 -1.75
C VAL A 13 -1.27 -2.96 -2.07
N HIS A 14 -1.25 -2.57 -3.35
CA HIS A 14 -1.69 -1.26 -3.79
C HIS A 14 -3.16 -1.00 -3.40
N HIS A 15 -4.06 -1.93 -3.70
CA HIS A 15 -5.49 -1.82 -3.33
C HIS A 15 -5.71 -1.70 -1.81
N LEU A 16 -4.89 -2.38 -1.01
CA LEU A 16 -4.97 -2.28 0.45
C LEU A 16 -4.46 -0.91 0.95
N ILE A 17 -3.44 -0.35 0.31
CA ILE A 17 -2.94 1.01 0.58
C ILE A 17 -4.00 2.06 0.24
N GLU A 18 -4.66 1.96 -0.92
CA GLU A 18 -5.76 2.85 -1.29
C GLU A 18 -6.89 2.84 -0.25
N LYS A 19 -7.23 1.65 0.27
CA LYS A 19 -8.19 1.54 1.37
C LYS A 19 -7.71 2.24 2.64
N CYS A 20 -6.44 2.07 3.03
CA CYS A 20 -5.87 2.80 4.18
C CYS A 20 -6.04 4.31 4.03
N LEU A 21 -5.75 4.85 2.83
CA LEU A 21 -5.88 6.27 2.52
C LEU A 21 -7.33 6.76 2.63
N ILE A 22 -8.30 5.98 2.13
CA ILE A 22 -9.73 6.28 2.29
C ILE A 22 -10.13 6.35 3.78
N PHE A 23 -9.54 5.50 4.62
CA PHE A 23 -9.74 5.54 6.07
C PHE A 23 -8.95 6.63 6.80
N ARG A 24 -8.23 7.51 6.07
CA ARG A 24 -7.35 8.56 6.62
C ARG A 24 -6.29 7.99 7.57
N MET A 25 -5.82 6.78 7.29
CA MET A 25 -4.73 6.16 8.04
C MET A 25 -3.40 6.74 7.58
N SER A 26 -2.54 7.08 8.54
CA SER A 26 -1.14 7.38 8.28
C SER A 26 -0.41 6.17 7.71
N LYS A 27 0.77 6.42 7.12
CA LYS A 27 1.63 5.35 6.61
C LYS A 27 1.95 4.29 7.67
N GLU A 28 2.22 4.70 8.90
CA GLU A 28 2.53 3.79 10.02
C GLU A 28 1.32 2.93 10.37
N GLU A 29 0.13 3.53 10.47
CA GLU A 29 -1.11 2.80 10.73
C GLU A 29 -1.44 1.81 9.61
N CYS A 30 -1.21 2.20 8.35
CA CYS A 30 -1.40 1.30 7.22
C CYS A 30 -0.41 0.12 7.26
N MET A 31 0.87 0.37 7.57
CA MET A 31 1.87 -0.69 7.74
C MET A 31 1.45 -1.68 8.83
N ASP A 32 0.99 -1.18 9.96
CA ASP A 32 0.51 -1.98 11.08
C ASP A 32 -0.75 -2.78 10.72
N ALA A 33 -1.73 -2.16 10.06
CA ALA A 33 -2.97 -2.80 9.66
C ALA A 33 -2.73 -3.91 8.63
N LEU A 34 -1.92 -3.64 7.60
CA LEU A 34 -1.58 -4.64 6.58
C LEU A 34 -0.74 -5.78 7.16
N SER A 35 0.14 -5.49 8.13
CA SER A 35 0.88 -6.54 8.84
C SER A 35 -0.03 -7.40 9.70
N LYS A 36 -0.95 -6.82 10.47
CA LYS A 36 -1.82 -7.55 11.41
C LYS A 36 -2.94 -8.31 10.70
N HIS A 37 -3.56 -7.71 9.68
CA HIS A 37 -4.76 -8.25 9.05
C HIS A 37 -4.50 -9.01 7.75
N ALA A 38 -3.42 -8.68 7.03
CA ALA A 38 -3.11 -9.29 5.73
C ALA A 38 -1.75 -10.04 5.72
N ASN A 39 -1.04 -10.09 6.85
CA ASN A 39 0.28 -10.73 6.98
C ASN A 39 1.31 -10.22 5.96
N ILE A 40 1.21 -8.94 5.57
CA ILE A 40 2.14 -8.29 4.66
C ILE A 40 3.29 -7.70 5.49
N LYS A 41 4.54 -7.97 5.08
CA LYS A 41 5.69 -7.40 5.79
C LYS A 41 5.65 -5.87 5.70
N PRO A 42 5.83 -5.14 6.82
CA PRO A 42 5.80 -3.67 6.81
C PRO A 42 6.75 -3.03 5.79
N VAL A 43 7.91 -3.65 5.54
CA VAL A 43 8.87 -3.18 4.52
C VAL A 43 8.30 -3.20 3.09
N ILE A 44 7.43 -4.16 2.77
CA ILE A 44 6.76 -4.25 1.46
C ILE A 44 5.76 -3.10 1.35
N THR A 45 4.88 -2.94 2.34
CA THR A 45 3.91 -1.84 2.39
C THR A 45 4.60 -0.49 2.30
N SER A 46 5.68 -0.26 3.07
CA SER A 46 6.44 0.98 3.01
C SER A 46 7.08 1.23 1.65
N THR A 47 7.57 0.18 0.98
CA THR A 47 8.20 0.33 -0.34
C THR A 47 7.15 0.72 -1.37
N VAL A 48 6.03 0.00 -1.43
CA VAL A 48 4.94 0.29 -2.38
C VAL A 48 4.34 1.67 -2.10
N TRP A 49 4.09 2.03 -0.84
CA TRP A 49 3.59 3.34 -0.46
C TRP A 49 4.49 4.47 -0.96
N ASN A 50 5.80 4.37 -0.73
CA ASN A 50 6.75 5.41 -1.14
C ASN A 50 6.79 5.59 -2.66
N GLU A 51 6.70 4.50 -3.44
CA GLU A 51 6.67 4.60 -4.89
C GLU A 51 5.35 5.20 -5.39
N LEU A 52 4.22 4.84 -4.77
CA LEU A 52 2.91 5.42 -5.09
C LEU A 52 2.85 6.92 -4.78
N GLU A 53 3.37 7.34 -3.63
CA GLU A 53 3.43 8.75 -3.22
C GLU A 53 4.33 9.58 -4.15
N LYS A 54 5.44 9.02 -4.63
CA LYS A 54 6.31 9.68 -5.61
C LYS A 54 5.61 9.91 -6.95
N GLU A 55 4.89 8.90 -7.45
CA GLU A 55 4.20 8.96 -8.75
C GLU A 55 2.90 9.77 -8.68
N ASN A 56 2.22 9.80 -7.54
CA ASN A 56 0.88 10.39 -7.38
C ASN A 56 0.81 11.35 -6.19
N LYS A 57 1.79 12.25 -6.07
CA LYS A 57 1.91 13.14 -4.92
C LYS A 57 0.65 13.96 -4.62
N GLU A 58 0.02 14.52 -5.65
CA GLU A 58 -1.21 15.32 -5.52
C GLU A 58 -2.35 14.51 -4.90
N PHE A 59 -2.49 13.23 -5.28
CA PHE A 59 -3.47 12.34 -4.68
C PHE A 59 -3.19 12.12 -3.19
N PHE A 60 -1.94 11.82 -2.83
CA PHE A 60 -1.59 11.62 -1.42
C PHE A 60 -1.79 12.88 -0.58
N GLU A 61 -1.58 14.08 -1.14
CA GLU A 61 -1.87 15.35 -0.47
C GLU A 61 -3.37 15.56 -0.18
N GLU A 62 -4.29 15.06 -1.02
CA GLU A 62 -5.74 15.11 -0.76
C GLU A 62 -6.18 14.17 0.38
N TYR A 63 -5.43 13.09 0.60
CA TYR A 63 -5.72 12.07 1.61
C TYR A 63 -4.90 12.20 2.92
N ALA A 64 -3.88 13.05 2.94
CA ALA A 64 -3.05 13.36 4.11
C ALA A 64 -3.80 14.04 5.27
#